data_AF-F6B3Q8-F1
#
_entry.id   AF-F6B3Q8-F1
#
_cell.length_a   1.000
_cell.length_b   1.000
_cell.length_c   1.000
_cell.angle_alpha   90.00
_cell.angle_beta   90.00
_cell.angle_gamma   90.00
#
_symmetry.space_group_name_H-M   'P 1'
#
loop_
_entity.id
_entity.type
_entity.pdbx_description
1 polymer ?
#
loop_
_entity_poly.entity_id
_entity_poly.type
_entity_poly.pdbx_seq_one_letter_code
_entity_poly.pdbx_strand_id
1 'polypeptide(L)'
;MLQPVELYSALGKADQNNFFQELQKIYDSLPQTTCAGCATCCNWGSPPAFFIEYLNMYKYLRDNLKDKWTEFLEKSTEYYYLELVDPKQKCPFLNSDNKCSIYPVRPFTCRSFGLLSKEDFETGDRGLQQLAKKYWEDYGIKIADELVNSELPWCDKVVSDRGSYIPKVDLAGLAVQIAKLDYTFFPQELVDQEGTLLSYPAHLMNTVLGTGARARKIKVMKEFSDFGTKNLLSTFIEKARTFQF
;
A
#
# COMPACT_ATOMS: atom_id res chain seq x y z
N MET A 1 2.66 10.29 -11.73
CA MET A 1 1.97 10.77 -10.49
C MET A 1 0.67 11.36 -10.95
N LEU A 2 -0.48 10.88 -10.45
CA LEU A 2 -1.77 11.36 -10.93
C LEU A 2 -2.25 12.53 -10.09
N GLN A 3 -2.34 13.70 -10.70
CA GLN A 3 -3.11 14.83 -10.21
C GLN A 3 -4.58 14.41 -10.02
N PRO A 4 -5.38 15.15 -9.23
CA PRO A 4 -6.78 14.81 -8.97
C PRO A 4 -7.62 14.62 -10.25
N VAL A 5 -7.43 15.47 -11.27
CA VAL A 5 -8.12 15.35 -12.57
C VAL A 5 -7.77 14.02 -13.26
N GLU A 6 -6.49 13.64 -13.21
CA GLU A 6 -6.01 12.40 -13.82
C GLU A 6 -6.52 11.17 -13.07
N LEU A 7 -6.68 11.26 -11.74
CA LEU A 7 -7.32 10.21 -10.93
C LEU A 7 -8.77 9.98 -11.36
N TYR A 8 -9.58 11.03 -11.48
CA TYR A 8 -10.98 10.89 -11.90
C TYR A 8 -11.11 10.42 -13.35
N SER A 9 -10.22 10.86 -14.23
CA SER A 9 -10.14 10.32 -15.59
C SER A 9 -9.79 8.83 -15.59
N ALA A 10 -8.87 8.39 -14.72
CA ALA A 10 -8.50 6.99 -14.60
C ALA A 10 -9.65 6.15 -14.02
N LEU A 11 -10.37 6.65 -13.02
CA LEU A 11 -11.58 6.02 -12.49
C LEU A 11 -12.64 5.84 -13.57
N GLY A 12 -12.92 6.89 -14.35
CA GLY A 12 -13.88 6.83 -15.46
C GLY A 12 -13.47 5.82 -16.53
N LYS A 13 -12.17 5.77 -16.87
CA LYS A 13 -11.63 4.79 -17.81
C LYS A 13 -11.74 3.35 -17.28
N ALA A 14 -11.46 3.13 -15.99
CA ALA A 14 -11.61 1.83 -15.35
C ALA A 14 -13.07 1.35 -15.36
N ASP A 15 -14.02 2.24 -15.06
CA ASP A 15 -15.46 1.94 -15.13
C ASP A 15 -15.89 1.59 -16.57
N GLN A 16 -15.50 2.39 -17.57
CA GLN A 16 -15.85 2.18 -18.98
C GLN A 16 -15.34 0.84 -19.55
N ASN A 17 -14.17 0.39 -19.09
CA ASN A 17 -13.56 -0.87 -19.52
C ASN A 17 -13.92 -2.06 -18.62
N ASN A 18 -14.79 -1.88 -17.62
CA ASN A 18 -15.20 -2.91 -16.66
C ASN A 18 -14.03 -3.51 -15.84
N PHE A 19 -12.93 -2.79 -15.65
CA PHE A 19 -11.74 -3.32 -14.97
C PHE A 19 -12.00 -3.67 -13.50
N PHE A 20 -12.92 -3.00 -12.81
CA PHE A 20 -13.30 -3.40 -11.45
C PHE A 20 -13.98 -4.78 -11.42
N GLN A 21 -14.77 -5.12 -12.45
CA GLN A 21 -15.40 -6.43 -12.56
C GLN A 21 -14.36 -7.50 -12.90
N GLU A 22 -13.41 -7.19 -13.79
CA GLU A 22 -12.29 -8.10 -14.10
C GLU A 22 -11.40 -8.35 -12.88
N LEU A 23 -11.05 -7.28 -12.15
CA LEU A 23 -10.32 -7.39 -10.90
C LEU A 23 -11.06 -8.27 -9.89
N GLN A 24 -12.37 -8.10 -9.76
CA GLN A 24 -13.18 -8.94 -8.86
C GLN A 24 -13.16 -10.41 -9.29
N LYS A 25 -13.26 -10.71 -10.60
CA LYS A 25 -13.14 -12.10 -11.10
C LYS A 25 -11.78 -12.72 -10.75
N ILE A 26 -10.70 -11.94 -10.84
CA ILE A 26 -9.37 -12.40 -10.43
C ILE A 26 -9.36 -12.69 -8.93
N TYR A 27 -9.93 -11.80 -8.09
CA TYR A 27 -10.05 -12.05 -6.66
C TYR A 27 -10.89 -13.27 -6.32
N ASP A 28 -11.99 -13.51 -7.04
CA ASP A 28 -12.89 -14.64 -6.81
C ASP A 28 -12.24 -16.00 -7.16
N SER A 29 -11.13 -15.98 -7.92
CA SER A 29 -10.33 -17.19 -8.17
C SER A 29 -9.51 -17.64 -6.95
N LEU A 30 -9.29 -16.74 -5.97
CA LEU A 30 -8.68 -17.08 -4.69
C LEU A 30 -9.70 -17.81 -3.79
N PRO A 31 -9.25 -18.71 -2.91
CA PRO A 31 -10.10 -19.28 -1.87
C PRO A 31 -10.64 -18.20 -0.94
N GLN A 32 -11.80 -18.45 -0.36
CA GLN A 32 -12.30 -17.60 0.71
C GLN A 32 -11.43 -17.81 1.95
N THR A 33 -10.97 -16.69 2.52
CA THR A 33 -10.07 -16.70 3.66
C THR A 33 -10.70 -16.04 4.86
N THR A 34 -10.53 -16.66 6.03
CA THR A 34 -10.86 -16.06 7.32
C THR A 34 -9.57 -15.67 8.03
N CYS A 35 -9.39 -14.38 8.31
CA CYS A 35 -8.28 -13.87 9.10
C CYS A 35 -8.64 -13.87 10.59
N ALA A 36 -7.72 -14.34 11.45
CA ALA A 36 -7.89 -14.30 12.91
C ALA A 36 -7.90 -12.88 13.52
N GLY A 37 -7.67 -11.83 12.74
CA GLY A 37 -7.72 -10.45 13.22
C GLY A 37 -6.58 -10.07 14.17
N CYS A 38 -5.41 -10.72 14.09
CA CYS A 38 -4.27 -10.44 14.96
C CYS A 38 -3.47 -9.18 14.58
N ALA A 39 -3.82 -8.53 13.46
CA ALA A 39 -3.16 -7.36 12.90
C ALA A 39 -1.65 -7.47 12.61
N THR A 40 -1.04 -8.67 12.66
CA THR A 40 0.40 -8.84 12.43
C THR A 40 0.87 -8.23 11.11
N CYS A 41 0.21 -8.54 9.99
CA CYS A 41 0.54 -7.94 8.69
C CYS A 41 0.19 -6.45 8.59
N CYS A 42 -0.84 -5.98 9.30
CA CYS A 42 -1.23 -4.57 9.29
C CYS A 42 -0.26 -3.70 10.13
N ASN A 43 0.28 -4.25 11.22
CA ASN A 43 1.33 -3.62 12.01
C ASN A 43 2.67 -3.56 11.25
N TRP A 44 2.85 -4.42 10.24
CA TRP A 44 4.01 -4.39 9.36
C TRP A 44 4.05 -3.21 8.39
N GLY A 45 2.88 -2.65 8.09
CA GLY A 45 2.72 -1.52 7.19
C GLY A 45 1.73 -1.77 6.06
N SER A 46 1.56 -0.75 5.21
CA SER A 46 0.75 -0.84 4.00
C SER A 46 1.55 -1.56 2.91
N PRO A 47 1.09 -2.71 2.40
CA PRO A 47 1.76 -3.38 1.29
C PRO A 47 1.59 -2.60 -0.02
N PRO A 48 2.41 -2.93 -1.04
CA PRO A 48 2.17 -2.47 -2.39
C PRO A 48 0.83 -2.97 -2.95
N ALA A 49 0.25 -2.17 -3.84
CA ALA A 49 -0.96 -2.45 -4.59
C ALA A 49 -0.76 -2.06 -6.06
N PHE A 50 -1.35 -2.84 -6.97
CA PHE A 50 -1.41 -2.44 -8.38
C PHE A 50 -2.24 -1.17 -8.53
N PHE A 51 -2.05 -0.44 -9.63
CA PHE A 51 -2.74 0.82 -9.81
C PHE A 51 -4.26 0.65 -9.91
N ILE A 52 -4.74 -0.38 -10.61
CA ILE A 52 -6.17 -0.69 -10.66
C ILE A 52 -6.75 -1.00 -9.27
N GLU A 53 -5.96 -1.60 -8.37
CA GLU A 53 -6.37 -1.87 -7.00
C GLU A 53 -6.45 -0.59 -6.18
N TYR A 54 -5.49 0.33 -6.34
CA TYR A 54 -5.56 1.66 -5.76
C TYR A 54 -6.83 2.40 -6.20
N LEU A 55 -7.18 2.35 -7.48
CA LEU A 55 -8.43 2.94 -7.98
C LEU A 55 -9.65 2.32 -7.29
N ASN A 56 -9.67 0.99 -7.14
CA ASN A 56 -10.77 0.27 -6.49
C ASN A 56 -10.90 0.65 -5.00
N MET A 57 -9.76 0.71 -4.29
CA MET A 57 -9.69 1.15 -2.90
C MET A 57 -10.17 2.60 -2.75
N TYR A 58 -9.69 3.51 -3.60
CA TYR A 58 -10.10 4.92 -3.57
C TYR A 58 -11.60 5.08 -3.83
N LYS A 59 -12.12 4.40 -4.86
CA LYS A 59 -13.57 4.38 -5.18
C LYS A 59 -14.38 3.91 -3.98
N TYR A 60 -13.95 2.84 -3.31
CA TYR A 60 -14.63 2.32 -2.12
C TYR A 60 -14.63 3.32 -0.95
N LEU A 61 -13.49 3.98 -0.66
CA LEU A 61 -13.42 5.00 0.39
C LEU A 61 -14.35 6.18 0.10
N ARG A 62 -14.30 6.68 -1.14
CA ARG A 62 -15.16 7.77 -1.62
C ARG A 62 -16.63 7.38 -1.51
N ASP A 63 -17.02 6.17 -1.87
CA ASP A 63 -18.43 5.82 -1.98
C ASP A 63 -19.02 5.32 -0.65
N ASN A 64 -18.20 4.74 0.24
CA ASN A 64 -18.70 4.03 1.43
C ASN A 64 -18.14 4.53 2.77
N LEU A 65 -17.01 5.27 2.79
CA LEU A 65 -16.31 5.66 4.02
C LEU A 65 -15.98 7.15 4.05
N LYS A 66 -16.90 7.99 3.55
CA LYS A 66 -16.72 9.45 3.49
C LYS A 66 -16.50 10.08 4.86
N ASP A 67 -17.19 9.56 5.88
CA ASP A 67 -17.11 9.99 7.27
C ASP A 67 -15.71 9.80 7.87
N LYS A 68 -14.94 8.84 7.35
CA LYS A 68 -13.56 8.54 7.79
C LYS A 68 -12.49 9.14 6.88
N TRP A 69 -12.87 9.93 5.87
CA TRP A 69 -11.94 10.37 4.85
C TRP A 69 -10.78 11.20 5.42
N THR A 70 -11.09 12.15 6.31
CA THR A 70 -10.08 12.96 6.99
C THR A 70 -9.11 12.09 7.80
N GLU A 71 -9.60 11.08 8.51
CA GLU A 71 -8.77 10.14 9.26
C GLU A 71 -7.81 9.36 8.33
N PHE A 72 -8.30 8.87 7.19
CA PHE A 72 -7.46 8.17 6.21
C PHE A 72 -6.42 9.09 5.58
N LEU A 73 -6.76 10.35 5.31
CA LEU A 73 -5.80 11.35 4.84
C LEU A 73 -4.69 11.58 5.86
N GLU A 74 -5.03 11.78 7.14
CA GLU A 74 -4.07 12.01 8.21
C GLU A 74 -3.12 10.82 8.36
N LYS A 75 -3.68 9.61 8.53
CA LYS A 75 -2.90 8.37 8.67
C LYS A 75 -2.04 8.06 7.45
N SER A 76 -2.58 8.23 6.24
CA SER A 76 -1.82 7.97 5.01
C SER A 76 -0.72 9.00 4.78
N THR A 77 -0.96 10.27 5.14
CA THR A 77 0.07 11.31 5.08
C THR A 77 1.21 11.02 6.02
N GLU A 78 0.90 10.71 7.29
CA GLU A 78 1.91 10.33 8.28
C GLU A 78 2.70 9.09 7.84
N TYR A 79 2.00 8.02 7.45
CA TYR A 79 2.63 6.80 6.98
C TYR A 79 3.56 7.07 5.81
N TYR A 80 3.07 7.75 4.76
CA TYR A 80 3.90 8.06 3.58
C TYR A 80 5.17 8.83 3.95
N TYR A 81 5.12 9.76 4.91
CA TYR A 81 6.27 10.55 5.28
C TYR A 81 7.23 9.84 6.24
N LEU A 82 6.74 8.94 7.09
CA LEU A 82 7.52 8.36 8.19
C LEU A 82 7.78 6.85 8.07
N GLU A 83 7.23 6.14 7.08
CA GLU A 83 7.33 4.67 6.92
C GLU A 83 8.76 4.09 6.92
N LEU A 84 9.80 4.92 6.72
CA LEU A 84 11.21 4.50 6.73
C LEU A 84 11.99 4.96 7.98
N VAL A 85 11.45 5.86 8.79
CA VAL A 85 12.17 6.46 9.95
C VAL A 85 11.45 6.28 11.27
N ASP A 86 10.16 5.93 11.25
CA ASP A 86 9.39 5.63 12.45
C ASP A 86 8.89 4.17 12.40
N PRO A 87 9.46 3.25 13.21
CA PRO A 87 9.06 1.85 13.22
C PRO A 87 7.66 1.63 13.81
N LYS A 88 7.02 2.67 14.37
CA LYS A 88 5.66 2.57 14.92
C LYS A 88 4.58 2.72 13.87
N GLN A 89 4.95 3.03 12.63
CA GLN A 89 3.99 3.21 11.53
C GLN A 89 3.27 1.90 11.22
N LYS A 90 1.96 2.00 11.00
CA LYS A 90 1.07 0.86 10.72
C LYS A 90 0.25 1.16 9.48
N CYS A 91 -0.35 0.13 8.88
CA CYS A 91 -1.30 0.30 7.79
C CYS A 91 -2.39 1.33 8.17
N PRO A 92 -2.61 2.39 7.37
CA PRO A 92 -3.61 3.42 7.66
C PRO A 92 -5.04 2.93 7.80
N PHE A 93 -5.33 1.73 7.28
CA PHE A 93 -6.65 1.11 7.33
C PHE A 93 -6.89 0.23 8.55
N LEU A 94 -5.89 0.07 9.44
CA LEU A 94 -6.03 -0.69 10.67
C LEU A 94 -6.87 0.09 11.70
N ASN A 95 -7.96 -0.52 12.14
CA ASN A 95 -8.82 0.00 13.19
C ASN A 95 -8.30 -0.43 14.58
N SER A 96 -8.83 0.21 15.63
CA SER A 96 -8.50 -0.11 17.04
C SER A 96 -8.90 -1.52 17.48
N ASP A 97 -9.85 -2.15 16.78
CA ASP A 97 -10.29 -3.54 17.03
C ASP A 97 -9.48 -4.57 16.23
N ASN A 98 -8.31 -4.17 15.69
CA ASN A 98 -7.44 -4.97 14.83
C ASN A 98 -8.05 -5.42 13.49
N LYS A 99 -9.19 -4.84 13.08
CA LYS A 99 -9.80 -5.12 11.77
C LYS A 99 -9.38 -4.10 10.72
N CYS A 100 -9.41 -4.53 9.47
CA CYS A 100 -9.15 -3.66 8.32
C CYS A 100 -10.45 -2.96 7.90
N SER A 101 -10.43 -1.63 7.84
CA SER A 101 -11.58 -0.81 7.39
C SER A 101 -11.96 -1.02 5.91
N ILE A 102 -11.03 -1.50 5.10
CA ILE A 102 -11.22 -1.76 3.65
C ILE A 102 -11.16 -3.25 3.30
N TYR A 103 -11.45 -4.14 4.26
CA TYR A 103 -11.33 -5.59 4.08
C TYR A 103 -11.95 -6.14 2.77
N PRO A 104 -13.11 -5.65 2.28
CA PRO A 104 -13.72 -6.11 1.02
C PRO A 104 -12.93 -5.74 -0.24
N VAL A 105 -12.15 -4.65 -0.20
CA VAL A 105 -11.38 -4.12 -1.35
C VAL A 105 -9.86 -4.11 -1.07
N ARG A 106 -9.40 -4.94 -0.13
CA ARG A 106 -7.98 -5.10 0.19
C ARG A 106 -7.19 -5.51 -1.08
N PRO A 107 -5.94 -5.05 -1.26
CA PRO A 107 -5.14 -5.38 -2.44
C PRO A 107 -4.72 -6.85 -2.43
N PHE A 108 -4.24 -7.34 -3.57
CA PHE A 108 -3.87 -8.73 -3.83
C PHE A 108 -2.84 -9.22 -2.82
N THR A 109 -1.83 -8.40 -2.51
CA THR A 109 -0.82 -8.68 -1.48
C THR A 109 -1.43 -9.00 -0.11
N CYS A 110 -2.53 -8.32 0.27
CA CYS A 110 -3.25 -8.63 1.50
C CYS A 110 -4.16 -9.86 1.37
N ARG A 111 -4.71 -10.14 0.18
CA ARG A 111 -5.59 -11.29 -0.07
C ARG A 111 -4.84 -12.61 -0.10
N SER A 112 -3.62 -12.59 -0.66
CA SER A 112 -2.78 -13.76 -0.83
C SER A 112 -1.95 -14.09 0.41
N PHE A 113 -1.84 -13.17 1.36
CA PHE A 113 -1.10 -13.40 2.61
C PHE A 113 -1.72 -14.55 3.42
N GLY A 114 -0.90 -15.54 3.77
CA GLY A 114 -1.32 -16.77 4.46
C GLY A 114 -1.84 -17.87 3.52
N LEU A 115 -1.79 -17.67 2.19
CA LEU A 115 -2.16 -18.72 1.23
C LEU A 115 -0.96 -19.54 0.74
N LEU A 116 0.27 -19.09 0.96
CA LEU A 116 1.48 -19.84 0.66
C LEU A 116 1.83 -20.78 1.83
N SER A 117 2.44 -21.93 1.49
CA SER A 117 3.12 -22.75 2.49
C SER A 117 4.27 -21.97 3.13
N LYS A 118 4.76 -22.47 4.27
CA LYS A 118 5.92 -21.83 4.92
C LYS A 118 7.17 -21.91 4.04
N GLU A 119 7.31 -22.99 3.28
CA GLU A 119 8.42 -23.21 2.36
C GLU A 119 8.38 -22.25 1.16
N ASP A 120 7.18 -21.99 0.61
CA ASP A 120 7.00 -21.08 -0.53
C ASP A 120 6.96 -19.60 -0.12
N PHE A 121 6.75 -19.32 1.17
CA PHE A 121 6.77 -17.97 1.70
C PHE A 121 8.21 -17.47 1.80
N GLU A 122 8.67 -16.85 0.72
CA GLU A 122 9.91 -16.10 0.73
C GLU A 122 9.73 -14.81 1.54
N THR A 123 10.49 -14.67 2.62
CA THR A 123 10.82 -13.35 3.18
C THR A 123 11.84 -12.70 2.25
N GLY A 124 11.37 -12.16 1.14
CA GLY A 124 12.21 -11.39 0.23
C GLY A 124 12.86 -10.22 0.98
N ASP A 125 14.14 -9.95 0.68
CA ASP A 125 14.78 -8.70 1.09
C ASP A 125 13.97 -7.54 0.50
N ARG A 126 13.44 -6.67 1.36
CA ARG A 126 12.75 -5.44 0.94
C ARG A 126 13.69 -4.44 0.25
N GLY A 127 14.96 -4.80 0.06
CA GLY A 127 16.04 -3.93 -0.35
C GLY A 127 16.33 -2.86 0.69
N LEU A 128 15.81 -3.00 1.92
CA LEU A 128 15.89 -1.96 2.95
C LEU A 128 17.34 -1.73 3.39
N GLN A 129 18.19 -2.76 3.35
CA GLN A 129 19.62 -2.61 3.62
C GLN A 129 20.29 -1.69 2.59
N GLN A 130 20.07 -1.95 1.30
CA GLN A 130 20.62 -1.12 0.22
C GLN A 130 20.02 0.28 0.24
N LEU A 131 18.71 0.39 0.52
CA LEU A 131 18.01 1.66 0.64
C LEU A 131 18.55 2.48 1.82
N ALA A 132 18.78 1.86 2.98
CA ALA A 132 19.32 2.51 4.17
C ALA A 132 20.71 3.09 3.89
N LYS A 133 21.58 2.32 3.22
CA LYS A 133 22.88 2.80 2.77
C LYS A 133 22.75 4.04 1.89
N LYS A 134 21.88 3.98 0.88
CA LYS A 134 21.64 5.11 -0.05
C LYS A 134 21.11 6.35 0.67
N TYR A 135 20.14 6.20 1.57
CA TYR A 135 19.56 7.33 2.31
C TYR A 135 20.57 8.00 3.26
N TRP A 136 21.46 7.21 3.84
CA TRP A 136 22.55 7.73 4.64
C TRP A 136 23.56 8.51 3.79
N GLU A 137 24.03 7.93 2.68
CA GLU A 137 25.03 8.53 1.79
C GLU A 137 24.52 9.80 1.10
N ASP A 138 23.28 9.77 0.57
CA ASP A 138 22.73 10.88 -0.23
C ASP A 138 22.16 12.02 0.65
N TYR A 139 21.63 11.69 1.84
CA TYR A 139 20.82 12.64 2.62
C TYR A 139 21.17 12.72 4.12
N GLY A 140 22.06 11.86 4.64
CA GLY A 140 22.34 11.77 6.08
C GLY A 140 21.10 11.42 6.90
N ILE A 141 20.21 10.59 6.34
CA ILE A 141 18.99 10.11 7.00
C ILE A 141 19.21 8.64 7.36
N LYS A 142 19.07 8.32 8.66
CA LYS A 142 19.13 6.94 9.13
C LYS A 142 17.74 6.31 9.04
N ILE A 143 17.60 5.26 8.22
CA ILE A 143 16.41 4.38 8.28
C ILE A 143 16.45 3.63 9.60
N ALA A 144 15.30 3.47 10.27
CA ALA A 144 15.23 2.82 11.57
C ALA A 144 15.77 1.38 11.49
N ASP A 145 16.66 1.02 12.42
CA ASP A 145 17.33 -0.30 12.42
C ASP A 145 16.31 -1.43 12.60
N GLU A 146 15.25 -1.17 13.36
CA GLU A 146 14.12 -2.08 13.52
C GLU A 146 13.51 -2.39 12.17
N LEU A 147 13.30 -1.40 11.30
CA LEU A 147 12.71 -1.63 9.97
C LEU A 147 13.65 -2.42 9.06
N VAL A 148 14.94 -2.08 9.05
CA VAL A 148 15.96 -2.75 8.22
C VAL A 148 16.11 -4.23 8.56
N ASN A 149 16.02 -4.58 9.84
CA ASN A 149 16.24 -5.93 10.34
C ASN A 149 14.94 -6.74 10.53
N SER A 150 13.80 -6.13 10.21
CA SER A 150 12.50 -6.77 10.41
C SER A 150 12.15 -7.65 9.21
N GLU A 151 11.71 -8.90 9.48
CA GLU A 151 11.06 -9.78 8.52
C GLU A 151 9.55 -9.97 8.79
N LEU A 152 8.75 -9.98 7.73
CA LEU A 152 7.32 -10.25 7.86
C LEU A 152 7.14 -11.72 8.22
N PRO A 153 6.53 -12.06 9.37
CA PRO A 153 6.35 -13.46 9.72
C PRO A 153 5.36 -14.13 8.77
N TRP A 154 5.63 -15.38 8.42
CA TRP A 154 4.65 -16.25 7.80
C TRP A 154 3.42 -16.43 8.70
N CYS A 155 2.24 -16.62 8.11
CA CYS A 155 0.98 -16.67 8.84
C CYS A 155 0.30 -18.04 8.73
N ASP A 156 0.24 -18.75 9.86
CA ASP A 156 -0.49 -20.00 10.05
C ASP A 156 -1.95 -19.82 10.47
N LYS A 157 -2.38 -18.57 10.70
CA LYS A 157 -3.69 -18.23 11.27
C LYS A 157 -4.75 -17.89 10.22
N VAL A 158 -4.38 -17.86 8.94
CA VAL A 158 -5.31 -17.67 7.84
C VAL A 158 -5.88 -19.02 7.46
N VAL A 159 -7.20 -19.16 7.58
CA VAL A 159 -7.90 -20.39 7.19
C VAL A 159 -8.53 -20.19 5.82
N SER A 160 -8.20 -21.08 4.90
CA SER A 160 -8.76 -21.18 3.55
C SER A 160 -9.90 -22.20 3.54
N ASP A 161 -10.99 -21.89 2.84
CA ASP A 161 -12.11 -22.81 2.60
C ASP A 161 -11.71 -24.05 1.78
N ARG A 162 -10.63 -23.97 1.00
CA ARG A 162 -10.06 -25.11 0.24
C ARG A 162 -9.24 -26.06 1.11
N GLY A 163 -8.88 -25.67 2.33
CA GLY A 163 -8.09 -26.50 3.25
C GLY A 163 -6.64 -26.76 2.83
N SER A 164 -6.17 -26.18 1.72
CA SER A 164 -4.80 -26.31 1.21
C SER A 164 -4.17 -24.95 0.90
N TYR A 165 -2.84 -24.91 0.96
CA TYR A 165 -2.05 -23.79 0.41
C TYR A 165 -2.16 -23.75 -1.12
N ILE A 166 -1.84 -22.59 -1.68
CA ILE A 166 -1.81 -22.33 -3.12
C ILE A 166 -0.35 -22.35 -3.59
N PRO A 167 -0.03 -23.04 -4.70
CA PRO A 167 1.28 -22.96 -5.30
C PRO A 167 1.70 -21.52 -5.62
N LYS A 168 2.96 -21.19 -5.35
CA LYS A 168 3.53 -19.85 -5.64
C LYS A 168 3.31 -19.40 -7.09
N VAL A 169 3.42 -20.33 -8.05
CA VAL A 169 3.22 -20.06 -9.48
C VAL A 169 1.80 -19.59 -9.81
N ASP A 170 0.79 -20.10 -9.10
CA ASP A 170 -0.61 -19.73 -9.35
C ASP A 170 -0.87 -18.31 -8.85
N LEU A 171 -0.37 -17.95 -7.67
CA LEU A 171 -0.45 -16.58 -7.16
C LEU A 171 0.31 -15.60 -8.06
N ALA A 172 1.47 -15.97 -8.57
CA ALA A 172 2.21 -15.16 -9.54
C ALA A 172 1.40 -14.98 -10.84
N GLY A 173 0.75 -16.03 -11.33
CA GLY A 173 -0.13 -15.95 -12.50
C GLY A 173 -1.32 -15.01 -12.32
N LEU A 174 -1.90 -14.96 -11.11
CA LEU A 174 -2.97 -14.00 -10.78
C LEU A 174 -2.42 -12.57 -10.67
N ALA A 175 -1.25 -12.37 -10.06
CA ALA A 175 -0.61 -11.05 -9.99
C ALA A 175 -0.34 -10.49 -11.40
N VAL A 176 0.13 -11.32 -12.34
CA VAL A 176 0.32 -10.93 -13.75
C VAL A 176 -1.00 -10.53 -14.41
N GLN A 177 -2.11 -11.21 -14.11
CA GLN A 177 -3.42 -10.81 -14.64
C GLN A 177 -3.86 -9.44 -14.13
N ILE A 178 -3.61 -9.12 -12.86
CA ILE A 178 -3.90 -7.79 -12.30
C ILE A 178 -2.99 -6.74 -12.95
N ALA A 179 -1.69 -7.03 -13.08
CA ALA A 179 -0.73 -6.13 -13.71
C ALA A 179 -1.14 -5.73 -15.14
N LYS A 180 -1.71 -6.67 -15.92
CA LYS A 180 -2.21 -6.39 -17.28
C LYS A 180 -3.31 -5.32 -17.32
N LEU A 181 -4.11 -5.18 -16.26
CA LEU A 181 -5.11 -4.12 -16.17
C LEU A 181 -4.46 -2.73 -16.09
N ASP A 182 -3.24 -2.64 -15.56
CA ASP A 182 -2.48 -1.39 -15.46
C ASP A 182 -1.93 -0.91 -16.81
N TYR A 183 -1.77 -1.79 -17.82
CA TYR A 183 -1.26 -1.44 -19.16
C TYR A 183 -2.12 -0.40 -19.89
N THR A 184 -3.36 -0.25 -19.49
CA THR A 184 -4.26 0.78 -20.04
C THR A 184 -3.93 2.18 -19.51
N PHE A 185 -3.23 2.28 -18.39
CA PHE A 185 -2.90 3.53 -17.71
C PHE A 185 -1.43 3.91 -17.84
N PHE A 186 -0.55 2.91 -18.00
CA PHE A 186 0.90 3.10 -18.04
C PHE A 186 1.55 2.29 -19.16
N PRO A 187 2.74 2.72 -19.65
CA PRO A 187 3.53 1.91 -20.56
C PRO A 187 3.80 0.52 -19.96
N GLN A 188 3.70 -0.52 -20.79
CA GLN A 188 3.90 -1.90 -20.36
C GLN A 188 5.26 -2.10 -19.68
N GLU A 189 6.33 -1.54 -20.23
CA GLU A 189 7.68 -1.63 -19.64
C GLU A 189 7.73 -1.13 -18.19
N LEU A 190 7.02 -0.04 -17.89
CA LEU A 190 6.97 0.52 -16.54
C LEU A 190 6.24 -0.42 -15.56
N VAL A 191 5.18 -1.07 -16.03
CA VAL A 191 4.39 -2.00 -15.22
C VAL A 191 5.16 -3.31 -15.00
N ASP A 192 5.80 -3.83 -16.04
CA ASP A 192 6.59 -5.07 -15.99
C ASP A 192 7.83 -4.93 -15.10
N GLN A 193 8.36 -3.71 -14.95
CA GLN A 193 9.43 -3.36 -14.00
C GLN A 193 8.90 -2.99 -12.61
N GLU A 194 7.63 -3.27 -12.31
CA GLU A 194 6.96 -2.94 -11.04
C GLU A 194 6.95 -1.45 -10.68
N GLY A 195 7.18 -0.56 -11.65
CA GLY A 195 7.24 0.90 -11.44
C GLY A 195 5.93 1.55 -11.02
N THR A 196 4.80 0.85 -11.18
CA THR A 196 3.46 1.28 -10.75
C THR A 196 3.03 0.65 -9.43
N LEU A 197 3.81 -0.31 -8.90
CA LEU A 197 3.52 -1.09 -7.72
C LEU A 197 3.88 -0.30 -6.45
N LEU A 198 2.94 0.52 -5.97
CA LEU A 198 3.14 1.41 -4.83
C LEU A 198 2.11 1.12 -3.74
N SER A 199 2.45 1.47 -2.50
CA SER A 199 1.48 1.41 -1.39
C SER A 199 0.34 2.41 -1.62
N TYR A 200 -0.83 2.13 -1.05
CA TYR A 200 -1.96 3.07 -1.11
C TYR A 200 -1.58 4.48 -0.61
N PRO A 201 -0.87 4.66 0.52
CA PRO A 201 -0.42 5.97 0.96
C PRO A 201 0.47 6.68 -0.06
N ALA A 202 1.37 5.95 -0.74
CA ALA A 202 2.21 6.53 -1.78
C ALA A 202 1.41 6.99 -3.00
N HIS A 203 0.46 6.18 -3.49
CA HIS A 203 -0.45 6.60 -4.55
C HIS A 203 -1.27 7.81 -4.14
N LEU A 204 -1.89 7.77 -2.95
CA LEU A 204 -2.76 8.84 -2.47
C LEU A 204 -1.99 10.16 -2.27
N MET A 205 -0.80 10.13 -1.66
CA MET A 205 -0.03 11.36 -1.43
C MET A 205 0.47 12.01 -2.72
N ASN A 206 0.75 11.22 -3.76
CA ASN A 206 1.06 11.75 -5.08
C ASN A 206 -0.11 12.56 -5.67
N THR A 207 -1.36 12.16 -5.36
CA THR A 207 -2.58 12.87 -5.78
C THR A 207 -2.90 14.06 -4.89
N VAL A 208 -2.87 13.87 -3.58
CA VAL A 208 -3.33 14.88 -2.59
C VAL A 208 -2.34 16.02 -2.42
N LEU A 209 -1.04 15.71 -2.35
CA LEU A 209 0.02 16.69 -2.04
C LEU A 209 0.80 17.15 -3.28
N GLY A 210 0.51 16.52 -4.42
CA GLY A 210 1.09 16.79 -5.74
C GLY A 210 2.54 16.33 -5.89
N THR A 211 3.17 16.72 -6.99
CA THR A 211 4.52 16.26 -7.40
C THR A 211 5.63 16.60 -6.40
N GLY A 212 5.43 17.63 -5.56
CA GLY A 212 6.37 17.99 -4.51
C GLY A 212 6.36 17.08 -3.29
N ALA A 213 5.40 16.14 -3.16
CA ALA A 213 5.30 15.25 -2.01
C ALA A 213 6.60 14.46 -1.78
N ARG A 214 7.16 13.88 -2.85
CA ARG A 214 8.42 13.11 -2.82
C ARG A 214 9.62 13.95 -2.41
N ALA A 215 9.77 15.16 -2.97
CA ALA A 215 10.87 16.05 -2.61
C ALA A 215 10.78 16.52 -1.14
N ARG A 216 9.55 16.75 -0.66
CA ARG A 216 9.31 17.13 0.74
C ARG A 216 9.55 15.96 1.71
N LYS A 217 9.42 14.71 1.25
CA LYS A 217 9.59 13.51 2.08
C LYS A 217 10.96 13.44 2.74
N ILE A 218 12.01 13.76 1.98
CA ILE A 218 13.38 13.82 2.50
C ILE A 218 13.50 14.82 3.66
N LYS A 219 12.90 16.02 3.54
CA LYS A 219 12.95 17.04 4.59
C LYS A 219 12.21 16.63 5.86
N VAL A 220 11.02 16.03 5.71
CA VAL A 220 10.23 15.54 6.83
C VAL A 220 10.93 14.41 7.56
N MET A 221 11.47 13.43 6.80
CA MET A 221 12.24 12.33 7.37
C MET A 221 13.49 12.83 8.10
N LYS A 222 14.19 13.82 7.54
CA LYS A 222 15.38 14.41 8.17
C LYS A 222 15.05 15.12 9.48
N GLU A 223 14.00 15.94 9.52
CA GLU A 223 13.53 16.59 10.75
C GLU A 223 13.20 15.54 11.82
N PHE A 224 12.42 14.52 11.46
CA PHE A 224 12.03 13.47 12.40
C PHE A 224 13.25 12.66 12.88
N SER A 225 14.18 12.32 11.99
CA SER A 225 15.39 11.56 12.32
C SER A 225 16.34 12.33 13.24
N ASP A 226 16.45 13.66 13.08
CA ASP A 226 17.40 14.47 13.84
C ASP A 226 16.84 14.94 15.18
N PHE A 227 15.55 15.26 15.23
CA PHE A 227 14.94 15.95 16.37
C PHE A 227 13.74 15.21 16.98
N GLY A 228 13.23 14.17 16.32
CA GLY A 228 12.00 13.48 16.75
C GLY A 228 10.72 14.32 16.61
N THR A 229 10.79 15.49 15.97
CA THR A 229 9.67 16.40 15.81
C THR A 229 8.88 16.14 14.52
N LYS A 230 7.61 16.54 14.51
CA LYS A 230 6.68 16.38 13.38
C LYS A 230 6.15 17.74 12.88
N ASN A 231 6.95 18.81 12.98
CA ASN A 231 6.48 20.16 12.66
C ASN A 231 6.18 20.30 11.16
N LEU A 232 7.12 19.92 10.28
CA LEU A 232 6.86 19.93 8.83
C LEU A 232 5.73 18.97 8.47
N LEU A 233 5.71 17.77 9.06
CA LEU A 233 4.65 16.79 8.82
C LEU A 233 3.27 17.36 9.14
N SER A 234 3.12 18.05 10.27
CA SER A 234 1.84 18.65 10.69
C SER A 234 1.30 19.61 9.63
N THR A 235 2.16 20.40 8.99
CA THR A 235 1.74 21.30 7.89
C THR A 235 1.23 20.53 6.67
N PHE A 236 1.81 19.37 6.36
CA PHE A 236 1.37 18.54 5.24
C PHE A 236 0.11 17.76 5.55
N ILE A 237 -0.08 17.35 6.81
CA ILE A 237 -1.33 16.79 7.29
C ILE A 237 -2.45 17.82 7.13
N GLU A 238 -2.28 19.04 7.62
CA GLU A 238 -3.30 20.10 7.46
C GLU A 238 -3.62 20.37 5.99
N LYS A 239 -2.59 20.40 5.12
CA LYS A 239 -2.81 20.51 3.68
C LYS A 239 -3.60 19.32 3.13
N ALA A 240 -3.27 18.09 3.51
CA ALA A 240 -3.95 16.90 3.03
C ALA A 240 -5.44 16.90 3.42
N ARG A 241 -5.79 17.36 4.62
CA ARG A 241 -7.18 17.45 5.12
C ARG A 241 -8.09 18.32 4.25
N THR A 242 -7.53 19.27 3.51
CA THR A 242 -8.30 20.12 2.58
C THR A 242 -8.77 19.38 1.33
N PHE A 243 -8.19 18.23 1.01
CA PHE A 243 -8.57 17.46 -0.16
C PHE A 243 -9.89 16.72 0.07
N GLN A 244 -10.85 16.97 -0.81
CA GLN A 244 -12.15 16.32 -0.82
C GLN A 244 -12.38 15.67 -2.19
N PHE A 245 -13.13 14.57 -2.20
CA PHE A 245 -13.59 13.93 -3.44
C PHE A 245 -14.81 14.65 -4.03
#